data_AF-A0A6J7KJP8-F1
#
_entry.id   AF-A0A6J7KJP8-F1
#
_cell.length_a   1.000
_cell.length_b   1.000
_cell.length_c   1.000
_cell.angle_alpha   90.00
_cell.angle_beta   90.00
_cell.angle_gamma   90.00
#
_symmetry.space_group_name_H-M   'P 1'
#
loop_
_entity.id
_entity.type
_entity.pdbx_description
1 polymer ?
#
loop_
_entity_poly.entity_id
_entity_poly.type
_entity_poly.pdbx_seq_one_letter_code
_entity_poly.pdbx_strand_id
1 'polypeptide(L)'
;MGVGSGPVPLHAEMTSGSSGTIRSVAADTTEAMAKVRESIELIRYAQDRPAWDSDMARQSYNMRAWATRASSEICFNRLNRVTLALEVAADGYDHMEKQADETLAWYRREKPKVVDALGMFVLMFTAVNNLLTVRGYYSEDLATARDFLATDPYSTDEEDWAELGLVKSMLRDLEHGTVPGPIIPETFSTGQDDRAWTPQGLGLTPDGNLIQTSYEESVDPETGEKVYLANLTIIDPDTGQVINTVELGGGDGLPPNHAGGVVVHDGTVWVASSDSDNPTMVPYSLSQLEGAKPTDTVQPNGASMPVGAGASATVSGDTMYVGSFNEHGPGKMYTYTWDPETKSWGDKQGPVEIPAKTQGIAVRGNEIVFSTSFGRDKTSELQSYNLADITGGGSLPDPLRTVDLPTMSEGLVMLPGGIVTTYESGASPYATPNGKDPDDLWAGSFMTLTPYDELGLAGQVDVVPATLQAASAWFADAERGLDRAEKRVSRLNLPPSSLGTAPGTGALVSTVDTYVDTTATWIEESRLSSDTTASGLIAAANDYEDADSRSDGLFGFLQRFVS
;
A
#
# COMPACT_ATOMS: atom_id res chain seq x y z
N MET A 1 55.63 4.40 -5.23
CA MET A 1 54.44 3.56 -4.99
C MET A 1 54.40 2.55 -6.11
N GLY A 2 54.45 1.26 -5.79
CA GLY A 2 54.78 0.20 -6.74
C GLY A 2 53.77 0.06 -7.87
N VAL A 3 54.23 0.22 -9.11
CA VAL A 3 53.54 -0.24 -10.31
C VAL A 3 53.66 -1.77 -10.32
N GLY A 4 52.84 -2.44 -9.49
CA GLY A 4 52.97 -3.87 -9.18
C GLY A 4 52.39 -4.81 -10.24
N SER A 5 51.49 -4.32 -11.10
CA SER A 5 50.85 -5.13 -12.13
C SER A 5 50.82 -4.36 -13.45
N GLY A 6 51.36 -4.96 -14.51
CA GLY A 6 51.12 -4.47 -15.87
C GLY A 6 49.64 -4.59 -16.26
N PRO A 7 49.25 -4.13 -17.47
CA PRO A 7 47.85 -4.17 -17.90
C PRO A 7 47.28 -5.59 -17.97
N VAL A 8 48.12 -6.62 -18.17
CA VAL A 8 47.68 -8.03 -18.21
C VAL A 8 47.25 -8.55 -16.83
N PRO A 9 48.07 -8.47 -15.76
CA PRO A 9 47.60 -8.86 -14.42
C PRO A 9 46.42 -8.04 -13.90
N LEU A 10 46.39 -6.73 -14.14
CA LEU A 10 45.27 -5.87 -13.72
C LEU A 10 43.95 -6.28 -14.40
N HIS A 11 44.00 -6.55 -15.71
CA HIS A 11 42.84 -7.08 -16.44
C HIS A 11 42.38 -8.42 -15.85
N ALA A 12 43.31 -9.33 -15.56
CA ALA A 12 42.98 -10.64 -14.99
C ALA A 12 42.36 -10.53 -13.58
N GLU A 13 42.80 -9.58 -12.77
CA GLU A 13 42.19 -9.29 -11.46
C GLU A 13 40.75 -8.78 -11.59
N MET A 14 40.50 -7.84 -12.51
CA MET A 14 39.15 -7.30 -12.78
C MET A 14 38.22 -8.38 -13.32
N THR A 15 38.67 -9.16 -14.29
CA THR A 15 37.88 -10.18 -15.01
C THR A 15 37.90 -11.56 -14.33
N SER A 16 38.25 -11.63 -13.04
CA SER A 16 38.32 -12.90 -12.28
C SER A 16 36.97 -13.40 -11.74
N GLY A 17 35.92 -12.60 -11.89
CA GLY A 17 34.56 -12.86 -11.43
C GLY A 17 33.66 -13.53 -12.46
N SER A 18 32.36 -13.45 -12.22
CA SER A 18 31.32 -14.10 -13.02
C SER A 18 29.97 -13.44 -12.76
N SER A 19 29.51 -12.62 -13.70
CA SER A 19 28.15 -12.06 -13.69
C SER A 19 27.08 -13.15 -13.71
N GLY A 20 27.36 -14.30 -14.34
CA GLY A 20 26.49 -15.47 -14.29
C GLY A 20 26.31 -16.01 -12.87
N THR A 21 27.34 -15.95 -12.03
CA THR A 21 27.22 -16.33 -10.61
C THR A 21 26.39 -15.31 -9.84
N ILE A 22 26.59 -14.01 -10.06
CA ILE A 22 25.79 -12.95 -9.42
C ILE A 22 24.30 -13.11 -9.78
N ARG A 23 24.00 -13.29 -11.07
CA ARG A 23 22.63 -13.53 -11.55
C ARG A 23 22.04 -14.84 -11.06
N SER A 24 22.85 -15.87 -10.81
CA SER A 24 22.37 -17.10 -10.17
C SER A 24 21.87 -16.84 -8.75
N VAL A 25 22.55 -15.98 -7.98
CA VAL A 25 22.11 -15.58 -6.64
C VAL A 25 20.82 -14.75 -6.73
N ALA A 26 20.72 -13.83 -7.70
CA ALA A 26 19.50 -13.05 -7.97
C ALA A 26 18.30 -13.95 -8.36
N ALA A 27 18.56 -14.99 -9.16
CA ALA A 27 17.55 -15.99 -9.52
C ALA A 27 17.08 -16.79 -8.30
N ASP A 28 17.99 -17.18 -7.40
CA ASP A 28 17.61 -17.82 -6.13
C ASP A 28 16.73 -16.92 -5.26
N THR A 29 16.95 -15.60 -5.30
CA THR A 29 16.09 -14.60 -4.60
C THR A 29 14.72 -14.52 -5.24
N THR A 30 14.64 -14.48 -6.58
CA THR A 30 13.38 -14.49 -7.34
C THR A 30 12.56 -15.76 -7.08
N GLU A 31 13.22 -16.91 -6.99
CA GLU A 31 12.53 -18.16 -6.68
C GLU A 31 12.02 -18.19 -5.22
N ALA A 32 12.75 -17.58 -4.27
CA ALA A 32 12.25 -17.38 -2.91
C ALA A 32 11.03 -16.44 -2.88
N MET A 33 11.07 -15.33 -3.63
CA MET A 33 9.94 -14.41 -3.78
C MET A 33 8.68 -15.12 -4.31
N ALA A 34 8.84 -16.02 -5.30
CA ALA A 34 7.71 -16.79 -5.81
C ALA A 34 7.07 -17.65 -4.71
N LYS A 35 7.86 -18.22 -3.79
CA LYS A 35 7.35 -19.00 -2.66
C LYS A 35 6.68 -18.13 -1.59
N VAL A 36 7.25 -16.98 -1.28
CA VAL A 36 6.61 -15.99 -0.38
C VAL A 36 5.27 -15.53 -0.96
N ARG A 37 5.21 -15.25 -2.27
CA ARG A 37 3.98 -14.87 -2.98
C ARG A 37 2.92 -15.97 -2.99
N GLU A 38 3.31 -17.21 -3.30
CA GLU A 38 2.41 -18.37 -3.18
C GLU A 38 1.83 -18.48 -1.75
N SER A 39 2.66 -18.28 -0.72
CA SER A 39 2.22 -18.30 0.68
C SER A 39 1.28 -17.15 1.03
N ILE A 40 1.53 -15.93 0.54
CA ILE A 40 0.62 -14.77 0.69
C ILE A 40 -0.78 -15.11 0.15
N GLU A 41 -0.86 -15.69 -1.04
CA GLU A 41 -2.13 -16.09 -1.66
C GLU A 41 -2.84 -17.20 -0.85
N LEU A 42 -2.09 -18.19 -0.36
CA LEU A 42 -2.62 -19.25 0.50
C LEU A 42 -3.16 -18.71 1.83
N ILE A 43 -2.46 -17.74 2.44
CA ILE A 43 -2.92 -17.06 3.66
C ILE A 43 -4.20 -16.27 3.37
N ARG A 44 -4.31 -15.58 2.22
CA ARG A 44 -5.54 -14.90 1.81
C ARG A 44 -6.69 -15.89 1.66
N TYR A 45 -6.49 -16.99 0.93
CA TYR A 45 -7.52 -18.03 0.82
C TYR A 45 -7.92 -18.59 2.18
N ALA A 46 -6.95 -18.81 3.08
CA ALA A 46 -7.23 -19.23 4.45
C ALA A 46 -8.08 -18.21 5.20
N GLN A 47 -7.79 -16.92 5.09
CA GLN A 47 -8.55 -15.86 5.73
C GLN A 47 -10.03 -15.86 5.32
N ASP A 48 -10.31 -16.05 4.03
CA ASP A 48 -11.67 -15.93 3.47
C ASP A 48 -12.55 -17.17 3.71
N ARG A 49 -11.97 -18.28 4.14
CA ARG A 49 -12.66 -19.57 4.15
C ARG A 49 -13.59 -19.80 5.33
N PRO A 50 -13.17 -19.53 6.58
CA PRO A 50 -13.96 -19.83 7.75
C PRO A 50 -15.24 -19.02 7.87
N ALA A 51 -16.33 -19.71 8.20
CA ALA A 51 -17.51 -19.08 8.75
C ALA A 51 -17.39 -19.05 10.28
N TRP A 52 -17.62 -17.90 10.91
CA TRP A 52 -17.51 -17.68 12.35
C TRP A 52 -18.85 -17.23 12.95
N ASP A 53 -19.16 -17.63 14.19
CA ASP A 53 -20.38 -17.30 14.98
C ASP A 53 -20.06 -16.23 16.04
N SER A 54 -18.79 -16.20 16.44
CA SER A 54 -18.20 -15.24 17.32
C SER A 54 -17.35 -14.31 16.46
N ASP A 55 -17.78 -13.06 16.38
CA ASP A 55 -16.98 -11.99 15.77
C ASP A 55 -15.60 -11.95 16.42
N MET A 56 -15.50 -12.06 17.74
CA MET A 56 -14.21 -12.09 18.44
C MET A 56 -13.28 -13.22 17.97
N ALA A 57 -13.82 -14.41 17.64
CA ALA A 57 -13.03 -15.52 17.11
C ALA A 57 -12.61 -15.29 15.65
N ARG A 58 -13.53 -14.77 14.81
CA ARG A 58 -13.25 -14.32 13.44
C ARG A 58 -12.14 -13.29 13.40
N GLN A 59 -12.23 -12.31 14.29
CA GLN A 59 -11.31 -11.19 14.41
C GLN A 59 -9.93 -11.67 14.84
N SER A 60 -9.83 -12.46 15.92
CA SER A 60 -8.54 -13.01 16.38
C SER A 60 -7.85 -13.85 15.31
N TYR A 61 -8.62 -14.63 14.56
CA TYR A 61 -8.12 -15.42 13.44
C TYR A 61 -7.65 -14.56 12.26
N ASN A 62 -8.51 -13.66 11.76
CA ASN A 62 -8.19 -12.81 10.62
C ASN A 62 -7.03 -11.86 10.91
N MET A 63 -6.85 -11.41 12.16
CA MET A 63 -5.69 -10.61 12.57
C MET A 63 -4.38 -11.38 12.47
N ARG A 64 -4.35 -12.64 12.92
CA ARG A 64 -3.15 -13.49 12.79
C ARG A 64 -2.86 -13.84 11.34
N ALA A 65 -3.92 -14.12 10.57
CA ALA A 65 -3.84 -14.32 9.13
C ALA A 65 -3.21 -13.10 8.44
N TRP A 66 -3.75 -11.92 8.72
CA TRP A 66 -3.29 -10.67 8.15
C TRP A 66 -1.86 -10.34 8.59
N ALA A 67 -1.50 -10.43 9.87
CA ALA A 67 -0.15 -10.12 10.34
C ALA A 67 0.90 -11.03 9.66
N THR A 68 0.56 -12.31 9.48
CA THR A 68 1.39 -13.27 8.73
C THR A 68 1.53 -12.87 7.26
N ARG A 69 0.44 -12.39 6.64
CA ARG A 69 0.43 -11.90 5.26
C ARG A 69 1.28 -10.63 5.11
N ALA A 70 1.06 -9.63 5.95
CA ALA A 70 1.77 -8.34 5.89
C ALA A 70 3.28 -8.52 6.09
N SER A 71 3.69 -9.33 7.08
CA SER A 71 5.11 -9.68 7.27
C SER A 71 5.69 -10.39 6.04
N SER A 72 4.92 -11.28 5.40
CA SER A 72 5.32 -11.94 4.15
C SER A 72 5.44 -10.96 2.98
N GLU A 73 4.56 -9.96 2.86
CA GLU A 73 4.63 -8.91 1.83
C GLU A 73 5.88 -8.02 2.01
N ILE A 74 6.24 -7.68 3.25
CA ILE A 74 7.51 -6.99 3.54
C ILE A 74 8.70 -7.85 3.11
N CYS A 75 8.68 -9.16 3.43
CA CYS A 75 9.72 -10.08 2.99
C CYS A 75 9.84 -10.13 1.45
N PHE A 76 8.72 -10.13 0.73
CA PHE A 76 8.70 -10.09 -0.72
C PHE A 76 9.39 -8.84 -1.27
N ASN A 77 9.06 -7.66 -0.73
CA ASN A 77 9.66 -6.38 -1.15
C ASN A 77 11.16 -6.34 -0.86
N ARG A 78 11.58 -6.84 0.30
CA ARG A 78 13.00 -6.95 0.67
C ARG A 78 13.77 -7.85 -0.29
N LEU A 79 13.24 -9.02 -0.64
CA LEU A 79 13.85 -9.93 -1.62
C LEU A 79 13.92 -9.32 -3.03
N ASN A 80 12.92 -8.52 -3.41
CA ASN A 80 12.93 -7.78 -4.67
C ASN A 80 14.09 -6.78 -4.71
N ARG A 81 14.32 -6.04 -3.61
CA ARG A 81 15.44 -5.09 -3.51
C ARG A 81 16.80 -5.78 -3.66
N VAL A 82 16.98 -6.94 -3.02
CA VAL A 82 18.20 -7.76 -3.19
C VAL A 82 18.37 -8.18 -4.65
N THR A 83 17.31 -8.63 -5.31
CA THR A 83 17.35 -9.03 -6.74
C THR A 83 17.84 -7.87 -7.62
N LEU A 84 17.22 -6.70 -7.49
CA LEU A 84 17.58 -5.52 -8.27
C LEU A 84 19.00 -5.04 -8.01
N ALA A 85 19.45 -5.05 -6.75
CA ALA A 85 20.83 -4.70 -6.40
C ALA A 85 21.85 -5.65 -7.05
N LEU A 86 21.56 -6.96 -7.05
CA LEU A 86 22.41 -7.97 -7.68
C LEU A 86 22.41 -7.84 -9.21
N GLU A 87 21.29 -7.47 -9.83
CA GLU A 87 21.24 -7.19 -11.27
C GLU A 87 22.08 -5.97 -11.65
N VAL A 88 22.00 -4.87 -10.88
CA VAL A 88 22.88 -3.70 -11.07
C VAL A 88 24.35 -4.10 -10.97
N ALA A 89 24.72 -4.90 -9.96
CA ALA A 89 26.10 -5.37 -9.81
C ALA A 89 26.55 -6.29 -10.97
N ALA A 90 25.66 -7.17 -11.46
CA ALA A 90 25.95 -8.06 -12.57
C ALA A 90 26.12 -7.31 -13.90
N ASP A 91 25.25 -6.33 -14.17
CA ASP A 91 25.31 -5.50 -15.38
C ASP A 91 26.55 -4.60 -15.36
N GLY A 92 26.88 -4.01 -14.20
CA GLY A 92 28.13 -3.27 -13.99
C GLY A 92 29.36 -4.15 -14.24
N TYR A 93 29.33 -5.41 -13.78
CA TYR A 93 30.40 -6.37 -14.04
C TYR A 93 30.58 -6.67 -15.52
N ASP A 94 29.49 -6.97 -16.25
CA ASP A 94 29.53 -7.22 -17.70
C ASP A 94 30.06 -6.00 -18.47
N HIS A 95 29.66 -4.80 -18.07
CA HIS A 95 30.16 -3.55 -18.65
C HIS A 95 31.67 -3.40 -18.42
N MET A 96 32.12 -3.63 -17.19
CA MET A 96 33.53 -3.57 -16.82
C MET A 96 34.36 -4.59 -17.59
N GLU A 97 33.93 -5.86 -17.63
CA GLU A 97 34.64 -6.95 -18.33
C GLU A 97 34.82 -6.60 -19.81
N LYS A 98 33.74 -6.17 -20.48
CA LYS A 98 33.77 -5.76 -21.89
C LYS A 98 34.76 -4.60 -22.13
N GLN A 99 34.71 -3.55 -21.32
CA GLN A 99 35.61 -2.40 -21.47
C GLN A 99 37.08 -2.74 -21.15
N ALA A 100 37.29 -3.64 -20.18
CA ALA A 100 38.62 -4.15 -19.84
C ALA A 100 39.21 -4.99 -20.99
N ASP A 101 38.39 -5.85 -21.60
CA ASP A 101 38.76 -6.66 -22.78
C ASP A 101 39.13 -5.78 -23.98
N GLU A 102 38.33 -4.76 -24.27
CA GLU A 102 38.60 -3.78 -25.32
C GLU A 102 39.93 -3.06 -25.09
N THR A 103 40.20 -2.64 -23.85
CA THR A 103 41.44 -1.99 -23.44
C THR A 103 42.64 -2.93 -23.59
N LEU A 104 42.52 -4.19 -23.17
CA LEU A 104 43.61 -5.16 -23.28
C LEU A 104 43.87 -5.56 -24.74
N ALA A 105 42.83 -5.70 -25.55
CA ALA A 105 42.94 -5.97 -26.98
C ALA A 105 43.66 -4.83 -27.70
N TRP A 106 43.33 -3.58 -27.38
CA TRP A 106 44.07 -2.40 -27.86
C TRP A 106 45.54 -2.47 -27.46
N TYR A 107 45.84 -2.68 -26.17
CA TYR A 107 47.23 -2.77 -25.68
C TYR A 107 48.02 -3.86 -26.41
N ARG A 108 47.46 -5.06 -26.58
CA ARG A 108 48.09 -6.18 -27.29
C ARG A 108 48.35 -5.88 -28.76
N ARG A 109 47.46 -5.14 -29.42
CA ARG A 109 47.60 -4.74 -30.83
C ARG A 109 48.66 -3.65 -31.03
N GLU A 110 48.78 -2.71 -30.10
CA GLU A 110 49.73 -1.60 -30.21
C GLU A 110 51.14 -1.96 -29.72
N LYS A 111 51.26 -2.88 -28.75
CA LYS A 111 52.54 -3.30 -28.15
C LYS A 111 53.64 -3.67 -29.16
N PRO A 112 53.38 -4.44 -30.24
CA PRO A 112 54.42 -4.80 -31.21
C PRO A 112 54.90 -3.63 -32.08
N LYS A 113 54.16 -2.51 -32.14
CA LYS A 113 54.48 -1.34 -32.97
C LYS A 113 55.44 -0.35 -32.29
N VAL A 114 55.68 -0.53 -31.00
CA VAL A 114 56.47 0.38 -30.18
C VAL A 114 57.89 -0.18 -30.03
N VAL A 115 58.89 0.61 -30.43
CA VAL A 115 60.29 0.15 -30.55
C VAL A 115 61.24 0.73 -29.51
N ASP A 116 60.81 1.75 -28.76
CA ASP A 116 61.61 2.43 -27.74
C ASP A 116 61.00 2.32 -26.34
N ALA A 117 61.86 2.51 -25.32
CA ALA A 117 61.47 2.34 -23.92
C ALA A 117 60.46 3.39 -23.43
N LEU A 118 60.53 4.63 -23.95
CA LEU A 118 59.61 5.69 -23.56
C LEU A 118 58.21 5.44 -24.13
N GLY A 119 58.13 5.06 -25.40
CA GLY A 119 56.87 4.65 -26.02
C GLY A 119 56.24 3.45 -25.30
N MET A 120 57.04 2.47 -24.88
CA MET A 120 56.54 1.31 -24.14
C MET A 120 55.98 1.70 -22.76
N PHE A 121 56.65 2.63 -22.08
CA PHE A 121 56.17 3.18 -20.83
C PHE A 121 54.83 3.91 -21.01
N VAL A 122 54.71 4.79 -22.02
CA VAL A 122 53.46 5.52 -22.30
C VAL A 122 52.33 4.56 -22.63
N LEU A 123 52.55 3.58 -23.52
CA LEU A 123 51.53 2.59 -23.88
C LEU A 123 51.05 1.79 -22.67
N MET A 124 51.98 1.33 -21.82
CA MET A 124 51.65 0.60 -20.59
C MET A 124 50.88 1.50 -19.61
N PHE A 125 51.34 2.73 -19.42
CA PHE A 125 50.70 3.70 -18.52
C PHE A 125 49.26 4.00 -18.97
N THR A 126 49.03 4.25 -20.27
CA THR A 126 47.69 4.47 -20.81
C THR A 126 46.78 3.26 -20.63
N ALA A 127 47.27 2.04 -20.91
CA ALA A 127 46.49 0.82 -20.73
C ALA A 127 46.08 0.62 -19.26
N VAL A 128 47.04 0.78 -18.33
CA VAL A 128 46.78 0.69 -16.89
C VAL A 128 45.81 1.77 -16.44
N ASN A 129 45.98 3.02 -16.88
CA ASN A 129 45.10 4.12 -16.51
C ASN A 129 43.66 3.88 -16.99
N ASN A 130 43.47 3.43 -18.23
CA ASN A 130 42.14 3.11 -18.75
C ASN A 130 41.48 1.96 -17.98
N LEU A 131 42.24 0.90 -17.65
CA LEU A 131 41.73 -0.19 -16.80
C LEU A 131 41.33 0.30 -15.41
N LEU A 132 42.13 1.19 -14.80
CA LEU A 132 41.80 1.80 -13.51
C LEU A 132 40.54 2.66 -13.58
N THR A 133 40.33 3.41 -14.66
CA THR A 133 39.09 4.19 -14.89
C THR A 133 37.88 3.27 -15.02
N VAL A 134 37.97 2.22 -15.84
CA VAL A 134 36.89 1.23 -16.00
C VAL A 134 36.56 0.55 -14.67
N ARG A 135 37.58 0.18 -13.89
CA ARG A 135 37.38 -0.35 -12.53
C ARG A 135 36.72 0.66 -11.60
N GLY A 136 37.01 1.96 -11.78
CA GLY A 136 36.39 3.06 -11.04
C GLY A 136 34.88 3.12 -11.26
N TYR A 137 34.42 3.11 -12.51
CA TYR A 137 32.98 3.10 -12.82
C TYR A 137 32.26 1.89 -12.23
N TYR A 138 32.83 0.70 -12.35
CA TYR A 138 32.25 -0.48 -11.70
C TYR A 138 32.22 -0.36 -10.17
N SER A 139 33.21 0.31 -9.56
CA SER A 139 33.18 0.57 -8.12
C SER A 139 32.04 1.52 -7.73
N GLU A 140 31.64 2.43 -8.62
CA GLU A 140 30.45 3.28 -8.44
C GLU A 140 29.17 2.45 -8.56
N ASP A 141 29.06 1.55 -9.55
CA ASP A 141 27.91 0.64 -9.68
C ASP A 141 27.74 -0.25 -8.43
N LEU A 142 28.86 -0.79 -7.90
CA LEU A 142 28.85 -1.55 -6.64
C LEU A 142 28.41 -0.70 -5.45
N ALA A 143 28.78 0.59 -5.42
CA ALA A 143 28.33 1.52 -4.39
C ALA A 143 26.84 1.82 -4.54
N THR A 144 26.33 2.03 -5.76
CA THR A 144 24.90 2.21 -6.03
C THR A 144 24.09 0.99 -5.60
N ALA A 145 24.51 -0.22 -5.95
CA ALA A 145 23.85 -1.46 -5.52
C ALA A 145 23.87 -1.60 -3.98
N ARG A 146 25.00 -1.29 -3.34
CA ARG A 146 25.12 -1.29 -1.88
C ARG A 146 24.18 -0.27 -1.26
N ASP A 147 24.20 0.96 -1.76
CA ASP A 147 23.44 2.08 -1.21
C ASP A 147 21.95 1.85 -1.42
N PHE A 148 21.52 1.22 -2.52
CA PHE A 148 20.13 0.81 -2.69
C PHE A 148 19.65 -0.22 -1.64
N LEU A 149 20.57 -1.02 -1.08
CA LEU A 149 20.26 -1.95 0.03
C LEU A 149 20.47 -1.33 1.41
N ALA A 150 21.44 -0.42 1.55
CA ALA A 150 21.87 0.17 2.81
C ALA A 150 21.15 1.49 3.14
N THR A 151 20.59 2.14 2.14
CA THR A 151 19.81 3.37 2.25
C THR A 151 18.35 2.96 2.16
N ASP A 152 17.64 3.03 3.27
CA ASP A 152 16.18 3.07 3.18
C ASP A 152 15.77 4.38 2.51
N PRO A 153 14.73 4.40 1.65
CA PRO A 153 14.22 5.65 1.07
C PRO A 153 13.68 6.59 2.16
N TYR A 154 13.50 6.08 3.38
CA TYR A 154 13.11 6.82 4.56
C TYR A 154 14.34 7.32 5.34
N SER A 155 14.32 8.58 5.78
CA SER A 155 15.11 9.04 6.92
C SER A 155 14.65 8.31 8.20
N THR A 156 15.48 8.27 9.26
CA THR A 156 15.11 7.62 10.53
C THR A 156 13.77 8.13 11.09
N ASP A 157 13.48 9.43 10.92
CA ASP A 157 12.22 10.02 11.35
C ASP A 157 11.02 9.58 10.47
N GLU A 158 11.24 9.31 9.17
CA GLU A 158 10.23 8.79 8.24
C GLU A 158 10.01 7.28 8.42
N GLU A 159 11.06 6.54 8.76
CA GLU A 159 10.99 5.11 9.12
C GLU A 159 10.21 4.95 10.44
N ASP A 160 10.58 5.71 11.47
CA ASP A 160 9.84 5.76 12.74
C ASP A 160 8.38 6.17 12.52
N TRP A 161 8.10 7.14 11.63
CA TRP A 161 6.73 7.55 11.29
C TRP A 161 5.92 6.44 10.62
N ALA A 162 6.48 5.76 9.63
CA ALA A 162 5.80 4.69 8.89
C ALA A 162 5.63 3.42 9.75
N GLU A 163 6.67 3.01 10.46
CA GLU A 163 6.66 1.86 11.37
C GLU A 163 5.74 2.09 12.57
N LEU A 164 5.80 3.27 13.21
CA LEU A 164 4.90 3.62 14.31
C LEU A 164 3.45 3.69 13.84
N GLY A 165 3.19 4.25 12.65
CA GLY A 165 1.85 4.26 12.04
C GLY A 165 1.31 2.85 11.79
N LEU A 166 2.16 1.95 11.29
CA LEU A 166 1.82 0.53 11.13
C LEU A 166 1.50 -0.12 12.48
N VAL A 167 2.38 0.03 13.47
CA VAL A 167 2.18 -0.54 14.82
C VAL A 167 0.92 0.00 15.47
N LYS A 168 0.63 1.30 15.37
CA LYS A 168 -0.60 1.90 15.89
C LYS A 168 -1.85 1.38 15.20
N SER A 169 -1.81 1.23 13.87
CA SER A 169 -2.90 0.61 13.10
C SER A 169 -3.13 -0.83 13.56
N MET A 170 -2.07 -1.61 13.73
CA MET A 170 -2.15 -2.97 14.25
C MET A 170 -2.70 -3.05 15.68
N LEU A 171 -2.28 -2.13 16.57
CA LEU A 171 -2.76 -2.08 17.95
C LEU A 171 -4.23 -1.67 18.02
N ARG A 172 -4.66 -0.69 17.22
CA ARG A 172 -6.07 -0.31 17.07
C ARG A 172 -6.89 -1.49 16.57
N ASP A 173 -6.45 -2.12 15.48
CA ASP A 173 -7.16 -3.24 14.89
C ASP A 173 -7.26 -4.41 15.88
N LEU A 174 -6.23 -4.60 16.72
CA LEU A 174 -6.23 -5.52 17.85
C LEU A 174 -7.22 -5.13 18.96
N GLU A 175 -7.28 -3.86 19.35
CA GLU A 175 -8.18 -3.35 20.40
C GLU A 175 -9.65 -3.43 19.99
N HIS A 176 -9.92 -3.15 18.72
CA HIS A 176 -11.27 -3.09 18.16
C HIS A 176 -11.72 -4.41 17.53
N GLY A 177 -10.81 -5.36 17.32
CA GLY A 177 -11.11 -6.58 16.58
C GLY A 177 -11.50 -6.26 15.14
N THR A 178 -10.75 -5.39 14.47
CA THR A 178 -11.00 -5.07 13.06
C THR A 178 -9.91 -5.65 12.18
N VAL A 179 -10.19 -5.82 10.90
CA VAL A 179 -9.15 -6.10 9.91
C VAL A 179 -8.82 -4.79 9.21
N PRO A 180 -7.55 -4.55 8.89
CA PRO A 180 -7.21 -3.44 8.03
C PRO A 180 -7.89 -3.66 6.68
N GLY A 181 -8.45 -2.58 6.14
CA GLY A 181 -8.93 -2.53 4.78
C GLY A 181 -7.76 -2.57 3.77
N PRO A 182 -8.05 -2.37 2.48
CA PRO A 182 -7.03 -2.29 1.45
C PRO A 182 -5.90 -1.33 1.80
N ILE A 183 -4.69 -1.63 1.32
CA ILE A 183 -3.59 -0.67 1.31
C ILE A 183 -4.07 0.59 0.59
N ILE A 184 -3.74 1.76 1.14
CA ILE A 184 -4.03 3.03 0.48
C ILE A 184 -2.98 3.22 -0.60
N PRO A 185 -3.34 3.13 -1.89
CA PRO A 185 -2.34 3.11 -2.96
C PRO A 185 -1.74 4.50 -3.18
N GLU A 186 -0.56 4.53 -3.80
CA GLU A 186 0.09 5.74 -4.29
C GLU A 186 0.46 6.77 -3.20
N THR A 187 0.71 6.32 -1.97
CA THR A 187 1.17 7.17 -0.86
C THR A 187 2.64 6.94 -0.53
N PHE A 188 3.26 7.89 0.17
CA PHE A 188 4.65 7.77 0.58
C PHE A 188 4.85 6.58 1.54
N SER A 189 3.95 6.40 2.51
CA SER A 189 4.02 5.30 3.48
C SER A 189 3.81 3.90 2.90
N THR A 190 3.42 3.80 1.61
CA THR A 190 3.24 2.54 0.90
C THR A 190 4.32 2.29 -0.17
N GLY A 191 5.40 3.10 -0.15
CA GLY A 191 6.62 2.90 -0.94
C GLY A 191 6.58 3.51 -2.34
N GLN A 192 5.78 4.55 -2.55
CA GLN A 192 5.73 5.31 -3.80
C GLN A 192 6.53 6.62 -3.67
N ASP A 193 7.71 6.65 -4.31
CA ASP A 193 8.66 7.76 -4.18
C ASP A 193 8.55 8.79 -5.34
N ASP A 194 7.94 8.40 -6.46
CA ASP A 194 7.97 9.20 -7.69
C ASP A 194 6.84 10.27 -7.75
N ARG A 195 5.68 10.02 -7.10
CA ARG A 195 4.58 10.98 -6.83
C ARG A 195 3.69 10.44 -5.69
N ALA A 196 3.98 10.80 -4.44
CA ALA A 196 3.18 10.40 -3.28
C ALA A 196 1.94 11.28 -3.14
N TRP A 197 0.79 10.79 -3.61
CA TRP A 197 -0.48 11.49 -3.64
C TRP A 197 -1.08 11.62 -2.24
N THR A 198 -1.97 12.60 -2.08
CA THR A 198 -2.78 12.83 -0.89
C THR A 198 -4.20 12.29 -1.12
N PRO A 199 -4.55 11.10 -0.58
CA PRO A 199 -5.90 10.54 -0.63
C PRO A 199 -6.92 11.48 -0.02
N GLN A 200 -8.10 11.57 -0.63
CA GLN A 200 -9.15 12.48 -0.19
C GLN A 200 -10.54 11.83 -0.31
N GLY A 201 -11.03 11.62 -1.52
CA GLY A 201 -12.37 11.06 -1.73
C GLY A 201 -12.39 9.54 -1.77
N LEU A 202 -13.48 8.94 -1.31
CA LEU A 202 -13.74 7.50 -1.41
C LEU A 202 -15.19 7.25 -1.84
N GLY A 203 -15.38 6.39 -2.82
CA GLY A 203 -16.69 5.99 -3.36
C GLY A 203 -16.73 4.53 -3.79
N LEU A 204 -17.86 4.09 -4.34
CA LEU A 204 -18.08 2.73 -4.80
C LEU A 204 -18.61 2.69 -6.24
N THR A 205 -18.06 1.80 -7.04
CA THR A 205 -18.64 1.38 -8.33
C THR A 205 -19.88 0.49 -8.10
N PRO A 206 -20.76 0.34 -9.11
CA PRO A 206 -21.89 -0.60 -9.05
C PRO A 206 -21.47 -2.05 -8.81
N ASP A 207 -20.27 -2.43 -9.25
CA ASP A 207 -19.74 -3.79 -9.13
C ASP A 207 -19.03 -4.02 -7.78
N GLY A 208 -18.98 -3.01 -6.90
CA GLY A 208 -18.44 -3.12 -5.55
C GLY A 208 -16.97 -2.72 -5.40
N ASN A 209 -16.28 -2.35 -6.48
CA ASN A 209 -14.91 -1.80 -6.38
C ASN A 209 -14.90 -0.42 -5.73
N LEU A 210 -13.90 -0.14 -4.90
CA LEU A 210 -13.64 1.18 -4.34
C LEU A 210 -13.11 2.11 -5.42
N ILE A 211 -13.51 3.38 -5.34
CA ILE A 211 -12.91 4.48 -6.10
C ILE A 211 -12.31 5.46 -5.11
N GLN A 212 -10.99 5.61 -5.13
CA GLN A 212 -10.28 6.62 -4.36
C GLN A 212 -9.84 7.75 -5.28
N THR A 213 -10.11 8.99 -4.88
CA THR A 213 -9.48 10.17 -5.50
C THR A 213 -8.38 10.69 -4.60
N SER A 214 -7.29 11.10 -5.22
CA SER A 214 -6.17 11.73 -4.53
C SER A 214 -5.74 12.98 -5.29
N TYR A 215 -5.04 13.88 -4.62
CA TYR A 215 -4.47 15.07 -5.23
C TYR A 215 -2.99 15.22 -4.91
N GLU A 216 -2.32 16.01 -5.74
CA GLU A 216 -0.98 16.52 -5.48
C GLU A 216 -1.06 18.05 -5.54
N GLU A 217 -0.54 18.71 -4.51
CA GLU A 217 -0.35 20.16 -4.51
C GLU A 217 1.11 20.45 -4.84
N SER A 218 1.34 21.19 -5.92
CA SER A 218 2.66 21.70 -6.30
C SER A 218 2.62 23.23 -6.38
N VAL A 219 3.79 23.87 -6.35
CA VAL A 219 3.92 25.31 -6.55
C VAL A 219 4.61 25.51 -7.89
N ASP A 220 3.97 26.25 -8.79
CA ASP A 220 4.57 26.66 -10.04
C ASP A 220 5.82 27.51 -9.74
N PRO A 221 7.02 27.09 -10.20
CA PRO A 221 8.26 27.78 -9.86
C PRO A 221 8.41 29.15 -10.55
N GLU A 222 7.65 29.42 -11.62
CA GLU A 222 7.67 30.69 -12.35
C GLU A 222 6.67 31.70 -11.79
N THR A 223 5.46 31.25 -11.45
CA THR A 223 4.37 32.13 -10.99
C THR A 223 4.24 32.17 -9.47
N GLY A 224 4.70 31.13 -8.77
CA GLY A 224 4.48 30.93 -7.34
C GLY A 224 3.04 30.52 -6.99
N GLU A 225 2.20 30.22 -7.98
CA GLU A 225 0.82 29.79 -7.78
C GLU A 225 0.74 28.30 -7.44
N LYS A 226 -0.26 27.93 -6.64
CA LYS A 226 -0.53 26.52 -6.33
C LYS A 226 -1.18 25.85 -7.54
N VAL A 227 -0.63 24.72 -7.95
CA VAL A 227 -1.16 23.86 -9.01
C VAL A 227 -1.61 22.54 -8.38
N TYR A 228 -2.83 22.15 -8.70
CA TYR A 228 -3.40 20.88 -8.26
C TYR A 228 -3.41 19.90 -9.41
N LEU A 229 -2.91 18.69 -9.15
CA LEU A 229 -3.19 17.52 -9.96
C LEU A 229 -4.16 16.63 -9.19
N ALA A 230 -4.99 15.87 -9.89
CA ALA A 230 -5.88 14.90 -9.29
C ALA A 230 -5.80 13.59 -10.03
N ASN A 231 -5.94 12.49 -9.31
CA ASN A 231 -6.03 11.16 -9.86
C ASN A 231 -7.24 10.42 -9.30
N LEU A 232 -7.53 9.29 -9.92
CA LEU A 232 -8.54 8.35 -9.47
C LEU A 232 -7.97 6.93 -9.57
N THR A 233 -8.07 6.19 -8.47
CA THR A 233 -7.64 4.79 -8.37
C THR A 233 -8.84 3.89 -8.08
N ILE A 234 -8.98 2.82 -8.86
CA ILE A 234 -9.99 1.77 -8.67
C ILE A 234 -9.33 0.61 -7.94
N ILE A 235 -9.92 0.17 -6.83
CA ILE A 235 -9.35 -0.85 -5.94
C ILE A 235 -10.40 -1.93 -5.72
N ASP A 236 -10.00 -3.19 -5.86
CA ASP A 236 -10.79 -4.34 -5.41
C ASP A 236 -10.76 -4.38 -3.87
N PRO A 237 -11.90 -4.16 -3.17
CA PRO A 237 -11.92 -4.14 -1.71
C PRO A 237 -11.59 -5.50 -1.07
N ASP A 238 -11.84 -6.61 -1.77
CA ASP A 238 -11.67 -7.95 -1.21
C ASP A 238 -10.18 -8.36 -1.25
N THR A 239 -9.50 -8.05 -2.35
CA THR A 239 -8.09 -8.44 -2.55
C THR A 239 -7.09 -7.34 -2.19
N GLY A 240 -7.54 -6.08 -2.17
CA GLY A 240 -6.71 -4.88 -2.09
C GLY A 240 -5.96 -4.56 -3.39
N GLN A 241 -6.27 -5.27 -4.48
CA GLN A 241 -5.60 -5.06 -5.76
C GLN A 241 -6.00 -3.71 -6.36
N VAL A 242 -4.99 -2.93 -6.75
CA VAL A 242 -5.19 -1.78 -7.64
C VAL A 242 -5.55 -2.29 -9.04
N ILE A 243 -6.77 -1.99 -9.48
CA ILE A 243 -7.29 -2.37 -10.79
C ILE A 243 -6.80 -1.38 -11.85
N ASN A 244 -6.91 -0.08 -11.56
CA ASN A 244 -6.46 0.98 -12.46
C ASN A 244 -6.21 2.28 -11.70
N THR A 245 -5.30 3.12 -12.21
CA THR A 245 -5.06 4.48 -11.73
C THR A 245 -4.94 5.41 -12.93
N VAL A 246 -5.72 6.48 -12.94
CA VAL A 246 -5.79 7.45 -14.04
C VAL A 246 -5.70 8.88 -13.52
N GLU A 247 -5.18 9.78 -14.34
CA GLU A 247 -5.20 11.22 -14.03
C GLU A 247 -6.56 11.81 -14.41
N LEU A 248 -7.05 12.76 -13.61
CA LEU A 248 -8.32 13.46 -13.86
C LEU A 248 -8.03 14.80 -14.53
N GLY A 249 -8.56 15.00 -15.74
CA GLY A 249 -8.44 16.27 -16.47
C GLY A 249 -9.54 17.28 -16.10
N GLY A 250 -9.27 18.57 -16.28
CA GLY A 250 -10.26 19.65 -16.10
C GLY A 250 -11.05 20.04 -17.35
N GLY A 251 -10.82 19.38 -18.49
CA GLY A 251 -11.33 19.82 -19.78
C GLY A 251 -10.69 21.17 -20.17
N ASP A 252 -11.52 22.19 -20.39
CA ASP A 252 -11.07 23.56 -20.65
C ASP A 252 -10.64 24.32 -19.38
N GLY A 253 -10.82 23.72 -18.19
CA GLY A 253 -10.49 24.29 -16.89
C GLY A 253 -9.40 23.52 -16.14
N LEU A 254 -9.25 23.84 -14.85
CA LEU A 254 -8.38 23.11 -13.94
C LEU A 254 -9.01 21.77 -13.53
N PRO A 255 -8.21 20.73 -13.26
CA PRO A 255 -8.73 19.49 -12.69
C PRO A 255 -9.34 19.73 -11.31
N PRO A 256 -10.16 18.80 -10.78
CA PRO A 256 -10.74 18.93 -9.45
C PRO A 256 -9.66 19.14 -8.38
N ASN A 257 -9.80 20.20 -7.57
CA ASN A 257 -8.89 20.46 -6.45
C ASN A 257 -9.36 19.74 -5.18
N HIS A 258 -8.42 19.19 -4.41
CA HIS A 258 -8.62 18.30 -3.26
C HIS A 258 -9.40 17.00 -3.57
N ALA A 259 -10.43 17.03 -4.42
CA ALA A 259 -11.16 15.84 -4.84
C ALA A 259 -11.80 15.04 -3.68
N GLY A 260 -12.29 15.71 -2.63
CA GLY A 260 -12.75 15.06 -1.38
C GLY A 260 -14.10 14.33 -1.45
N GLY A 261 -14.93 14.61 -2.46
CA GLY A 261 -16.21 13.91 -2.66
C GLY A 261 -16.20 13.08 -3.94
N VAL A 262 -16.61 11.81 -3.87
CA VAL A 262 -16.73 10.93 -5.04
C VAL A 262 -18.05 10.20 -5.01
N VAL A 263 -18.83 10.33 -6.08
CA VAL A 263 -20.16 9.72 -6.22
C VAL A 263 -20.25 9.01 -7.55
N VAL A 264 -20.72 7.76 -7.56
CA VAL A 264 -21.03 7.04 -8.79
C VAL A 264 -22.54 6.90 -8.94
N HIS A 265 -23.09 7.42 -10.03
CA HIS A 265 -24.53 7.33 -10.30
C HIS A 265 -24.78 7.34 -11.82
N ASP A 266 -25.68 6.46 -12.29
CA ASP A 266 -26.04 6.30 -13.72
C ASP A 266 -24.83 6.23 -14.68
N GLY A 267 -23.79 5.47 -14.30
CA GLY A 267 -22.56 5.30 -15.10
C GLY A 267 -21.63 6.52 -15.13
N THR A 268 -21.91 7.54 -14.33
CA THR A 268 -21.10 8.75 -14.17
C THR A 268 -20.43 8.77 -12.81
N VAL A 269 -19.13 9.03 -12.79
CA VAL A 269 -18.36 9.33 -11.58
C VAL A 269 -18.28 10.84 -11.43
N TRP A 270 -18.90 11.37 -10.39
CA TRP A 270 -18.87 12.77 -10.02
C TRP A 270 -17.80 13.01 -8.96
N VAL A 271 -16.84 13.87 -9.25
CA VAL A 271 -15.76 14.22 -8.33
C VAL A 271 -15.92 15.67 -7.87
N ALA A 272 -15.93 15.90 -6.57
CA ALA A 272 -16.06 17.23 -6.00
C ALA A 272 -14.78 18.05 -6.21
N SER A 273 -14.92 19.32 -6.56
CA SER A 273 -13.85 20.31 -6.53
C SER A 273 -14.16 21.30 -5.42
N SER A 274 -13.27 21.38 -4.43
CA SER A 274 -13.45 22.13 -3.18
C SER A 274 -13.10 23.63 -3.29
N ASP A 275 -13.28 24.26 -4.46
CA ASP A 275 -13.11 25.72 -4.58
C ASP A 275 -14.05 26.42 -3.58
N SER A 276 -13.46 27.15 -2.62
CA SER A 276 -14.18 27.76 -1.50
C SER A 276 -15.23 28.77 -1.94
N ASP A 277 -15.05 29.37 -3.12
CA ASP A 277 -15.98 30.36 -3.66
C ASP A 277 -17.04 29.73 -4.57
N ASN A 278 -16.69 28.63 -5.28
CA ASN A 278 -17.58 27.97 -6.24
C ASN A 278 -17.39 26.44 -6.25
N PRO A 279 -17.86 25.72 -5.23
CA PRO A 279 -17.69 24.27 -5.22
C PRO A 279 -18.53 23.62 -6.32
N THR A 280 -17.95 22.62 -6.99
CA THR A 280 -18.58 21.94 -8.14
C THR A 280 -18.40 20.43 -8.04
N MET A 281 -19.24 19.68 -8.76
CA MET A 281 -19.05 18.26 -9.06
C MET A 281 -18.70 18.12 -10.54
N VAL A 282 -17.54 17.55 -10.83
CA VAL A 282 -17.02 17.34 -12.18
C VAL A 282 -17.38 15.91 -12.64
N PRO A 283 -18.11 15.74 -13.76
CA PRO A 283 -18.54 14.42 -14.22
C PRO A 283 -17.46 13.72 -15.07
N TYR A 284 -17.25 12.43 -14.84
CA TYR A 284 -16.42 11.53 -15.65
C TYR A 284 -17.21 10.27 -16.01
N SER A 285 -16.96 9.66 -17.17
CA SER A 285 -17.59 8.39 -17.52
C SER A 285 -16.90 7.24 -16.79
N LEU A 286 -17.66 6.43 -16.04
CA LEU A 286 -17.11 5.24 -15.38
C LEU A 286 -16.43 4.30 -16.38
N SER A 287 -17.09 4.04 -17.52
CA SER A 287 -16.55 3.16 -18.56
C SER A 287 -15.24 3.67 -19.18
N GLN A 288 -15.03 5.00 -19.22
CA GLN A 288 -13.78 5.57 -19.70
C GLN A 288 -12.67 5.44 -18.66
N LEU A 289 -12.98 5.63 -17.37
CA LEU A 289 -12.05 5.43 -16.26
C LEU A 289 -11.60 3.95 -16.18
N GLU A 290 -12.52 3.01 -16.37
CA GLU A 290 -12.22 1.57 -16.37
C GLU A 290 -11.44 1.13 -17.63
N GLY A 291 -11.72 1.75 -18.79
CA GLY A 291 -11.11 1.39 -20.07
C GLY A 291 -9.80 2.11 -20.40
N ALA A 292 -9.45 3.15 -19.64
CA ALA A 292 -8.21 3.92 -19.81
C ALA A 292 -6.99 3.11 -19.36
N LYS A 293 -5.83 3.37 -19.95
CA LYS A 293 -4.59 2.74 -19.50
C LYS A 293 -4.12 3.42 -18.21
N PRO A 294 -3.35 2.72 -17.36
CA PRO A 294 -2.74 3.34 -16.20
C PRO A 294 -2.00 4.62 -16.58
N THR A 295 -2.19 5.68 -15.80
CA THR A 295 -1.64 7.05 -15.99
C THR A 295 -2.21 7.86 -17.16
N ASP A 296 -3.14 7.32 -17.96
CA ASP A 296 -3.86 8.13 -18.95
C ASP A 296 -4.65 9.24 -18.23
N THR A 297 -4.74 10.42 -18.87
CA THR A 297 -5.62 11.50 -18.40
C THR A 297 -7.03 11.33 -18.97
N VAL A 298 -8.02 11.14 -18.11
CA VAL A 298 -9.44 11.07 -18.49
C VAL A 298 -10.08 12.44 -18.36
N GLN A 299 -10.70 12.92 -19.44
CA GLN A 299 -11.35 14.23 -19.48
C GLN A 299 -12.80 14.18 -18.98
N PRO A 300 -13.37 15.30 -18.48
CA PRO A 300 -14.74 15.34 -18.01
C PRO A 300 -15.74 14.97 -19.12
N ASN A 301 -16.77 14.21 -18.76
CA ASN A 301 -17.85 13.76 -19.62
C ASN A 301 -19.08 14.69 -19.52
N GLY A 302 -18.86 16.00 -19.50
CA GLY A 302 -19.93 17.00 -19.39
C GLY A 302 -19.53 18.26 -18.65
N ALA A 303 -20.50 19.15 -18.44
CA ALA A 303 -20.30 20.36 -17.67
C ALA A 303 -20.29 20.07 -16.17
N SER A 304 -19.40 20.72 -15.43
CA SER A 304 -19.40 20.67 -13.97
C SER A 304 -20.69 21.24 -13.39
N MET A 305 -21.18 20.62 -12.32
CA MET A 305 -22.40 21.02 -11.64
C MET A 305 -22.08 21.84 -10.38
N PRO A 306 -22.61 23.06 -10.21
CA PRO A 306 -22.47 23.81 -8.97
C PRO A 306 -23.15 23.10 -7.81
N VAL A 307 -22.46 23.05 -6.66
CA VAL A 307 -22.99 22.48 -5.42
C VAL A 307 -22.88 23.48 -4.26
N GLY A 308 -23.48 23.15 -3.12
CA GLY A 308 -23.53 23.99 -1.94
C GLY A 308 -22.31 23.87 -1.02
N ALA A 309 -21.53 22.80 -1.21
CA ALA A 309 -20.30 22.47 -0.50
C ALA A 309 -19.48 21.53 -1.39
N GLY A 310 -18.22 21.23 -1.05
CA GLY A 310 -17.35 20.40 -1.89
C GLY A 310 -16.36 19.51 -1.16
N ALA A 311 -16.37 19.49 0.18
CA ALA A 311 -15.36 18.74 0.95
C ALA A 311 -15.60 17.23 0.90
N SER A 312 -16.87 16.81 0.85
CA SER A 312 -17.25 15.40 0.86
C SER A 312 -18.54 15.19 0.08
N ALA A 313 -18.72 13.99 -0.48
CA ALA A 313 -19.95 13.63 -1.16
C ALA A 313 -20.22 12.13 -1.09
N THR A 314 -21.50 11.76 -1.07
CA THR A 314 -21.96 10.36 -1.17
C THR A 314 -23.33 10.29 -1.82
N VAL A 315 -23.76 9.10 -2.23
CA VAL A 315 -25.09 8.85 -2.79
C VAL A 315 -25.76 7.67 -2.10
N SER A 316 -27.05 7.80 -1.81
CA SER A 316 -27.90 6.71 -1.35
C SER A 316 -29.23 6.75 -2.09
N GLY A 317 -29.51 5.69 -2.85
CA GLY A 317 -30.59 5.67 -3.82
C GLY A 317 -30.46 6.82 -4.82
N ASP A 318 -31.52 7.63 -4.92
CA ASP A 318 -31.60 8.79 -5.82
C ASP A 318 -31.25 10.11 -5.11
N THR A 319 -30.58 10.07 -3.95
CA THR A 319 -30.20 11.29 -3.20
C THR A 319 -28.69 11.37 -3.05
N MET A 320 -28.11 12.44 -3.57
CA MET A 320 -26.72 12.82 -3.31
C MET A 320 -26.64 13.74 -2.10
N TYR A 321 -25.67 13.52 -1.24
CA TYR A 321 -25.35 14.30 -0.05
C TYR A 321 -23.98 14.92 -0.24
N VAL A 322 -23.86 16.23 0.01
CA VAL A 322 -22.60 16.97 -0.20
C VAL A 322 -22.30 17.83 1.02
N GLY A 323 -21.14 17.63 1.65
CA GLY A 323 -20.74 18.23 2.92
C GLY A 323 -19.63 19.27 2.79
N SER A 324 -19.56 20.16 3.78
CA SER A 324 -18.49 21.15 3.95
C SER A 324 -17.58 20.80 5.12
N PHE A 325 -16.29 21.09 4.97
CA PHE A 325 -15.37 21.18 6.09
C PHE A 325 -15.52 22.53 6.81
N ASN A 326 -15.60 22.51 8.14
CA ASN A 326 -15.56 23.72 8.97
C ASN A 326 -14.75 23.45 10.24
N GLU A 327 -13.65 24.19 10.41
CA GLU A 327 -12.72 23.97 11.53
C GLU A 327 -13.26 24.45 12.88
N HIS A 328 -14.08 25.50 12.88
CA HIS A 328 -14.41 26.26 14.09
C HIS A 328 -15.88 26.10 14.54
N GLY A 329 -16.63 25.20 13.91
CA GLY A 329 -18.03 24.93 14.25
C GLY A 329 -18.64 23.88 13.34
N PRO A 330 -19.97 23.64 13.46
CA PRO A 330 -20.67 22.68 12.62
C PRO A 330 -20.44 22.95 11.13
N GLY A 331 -20.27 21.87 10.37
CA GLY A 331 -20.30 21.93 8.91
C GLY A 331 -21.73 22.09 8.40
N LYS A 332 -21.87 22.14 7.08
CA LYS A 332 -23.14 22.15 6.36
C LYS A 332 -23.20 21.00 5.39
N MET A 333 -24.37 20.38 5.28
CA MET A 333 -24.67 19.41 4.25
C MET A 333 -25.86 19.87 3.40
N TYR A 334 -25.75 19.62 2.10
CA TYR A 334 -26.78 19.86 1.11
C TYR A 334 -27.16 18.55 0.43
N THR A 335 -28.40 18.45 -0.04
CA THR A 335 -28.87 17.28 -0.78
C THR A 335 -29.41 17.65 -2.16
N TYR A 336 -29.32 16.69 -3.08
CA TYR A 336 -29.78 16.80 -4.46
C TYR A 336 -30.47 15.50 -4.83
N THR A 337 -31.64 15.58 -5.46
CA THR A 337 -32.38 14.39 -5.89
C THR A 337 -32.16 14.14 -7.37
N TRP A 338 -31.85 12.91 -7.75
CA TRP A 338 -31.70 12.50 -9.13
C TRP A 338 -33.05 12.52 -9.85
N ASP A 339 -33.08 13.11 -11.03
CA ASP A 339 -34.20 13.03 -11.95
C ASP A 339 -33.89 12.01 -13.06
N PRO A 340 -34.55 10.84 -13.06
CA PRO A 340 -34.30 9.80 -14.05
C PRO A 340 -34.80 10.17 -15.46
N GLU A 341 -35.72 11.14 -15.59
CA GLU A 341 -36.22 11.58 -16.90
C GLU A 341 -35.21 12.49 -17.60
N THR A 342 -34.61 13.42 -16.85
CA THR A 342 -33.61 14.37 -17.38
C THR A 342 -32.17 13.87 -17.24
N LYS A 343 -31.95 12.77 -16.50
CA LYS A 343 -30.62 12.25 -16.13
C LYS A 343 -29.73 13.32 -15.52
N SER A 344 -30.29 14.05 -14.55
CA SER A 344 -29.60 15.16 -13.90
C SER A 344 -29.96 15.25 -12.42
N TRP A 345 -29.08 15.87 -11.64
CA TRP A 345 -29.40 16.22 -10.26
C TRP A 345 -30.28 17.47 -10.23
N GLY A 346 -31.35 17.41 -9.43
CA GLY A 346 -32.29 18.51 -9.25
C GLY A 346 -31.77 19.63 -8.36
N ASP A 347 -32.69 20.49 -7.91
CA ASP A 347 -32.35 21.67 -7.12
C ASP A 347 -31.78 21.34 -5.74
N LYS A 348 -30.79 22.15 -5.32
CA LYS A 348 -30.16 22.11 -4.00
C LYS A 348 -31.17 22.23 -2.87
N GLN A 349 -31.15 21.29 -1.93
CA GLN A 349 -31.89 21.30 -0.67
C GLN A 349 -30.96 21.49 0.54
N GLY A 350 -31.46 22.06 1.65
CA GLY A 350 -30.69 22.38 2.85
C GLY A 350 -30.27 23.86 2.96
N PRO A 351 -29.24 24.22 3.76
CA PRO A 351 -28.33 23.32 4.48
C PRO A 351 -28.93 22.73 5.76
N VAL A 352 -28.39 21.59 6.18
CA VAL A 352 -28.49 21.07 7.55
C VAL A 352 -27.12 21.07 8.23
N GLU A 353 -27.08 21.16 9.55
CA GLU A 353 -25.83 21.08 10.32
C GLU A 353 -25.28 19.65 10.32
N ILE A 354 -23.96 19.54 10.19
CA ILE A 354 -23.20 18.28 10.33
C ILE A 354 -22.05 18.49 11.31
N PRO A 355 -21.41 17.42 11.81
CA PRO A 355 -20.27 17.55 12.71
C PRO A 355 -19.18 18.49 12.18
N ALA A 356 -18.51 19.18 13.10
CA ALA A 356 -17.35 20.00 12.75
C ALA A 356 -16.27 19.12 12.09
N LYS A 357 -15.49 19.72 11.19
CA LYS A 357 -14.37 19.05 10.52
C LYS A 357 -14.72 17.73 9.80
N THR A 358 -15.95 17.63 9.30
CA THR A 358 -16.37 16.48 8.49
C THR A 358 -15.55 16.41 7.20
N GLN A 359 -14.94 15.25 6.94
CA GLN A 359 -14.18 14.94 5.72
C GLN A 359 -14.87 13.91 4.82
N GLY A 360 -15.77 13.10 5.37
CA GLY A 360 -16.47 12.04 4.64
C GLY A 360 -17.89 11.83 5.14
N ILE A 361 -18.74 11.31 4.25
CA ILE A 361 -20.15 11.02 4.54
C ILE A 361 -20.47 9.65 3.94
N ALA A 362 -21.20 8.80 4.67
CA ALA A 362 -21.89 7.68 4.06
C ALA A 362 -23.30 7.52 4.63
N VAL A 363 -24.23 7.07 3.79
CA VAL A 363 -25.63 6.89 4.13
C VAL A 363 -26.07 5.48 3.77
N ARG A 364 -26.74 4.78 4.69
CA ARG A 364 -27.32 3.46 4.44
C ARG A 364 -28.65 3.33 5.18
N GLY A 365 -29.71 3.06 4.43
CA GLY A 365 -31.05 2.95 5.01
C GLY A 365 -31.43 4.23 5.75
N ASN A 366 -31.61 4.12 7.07
CA ASN A 366 -31.96 5.25 7.94
C ASN A 366 -30.78 5.76 8.79
N GLU A 367 -29.55 5.45 8.39
CA GLU A 367 -28.32 5.76 9.13
C GLU A 367 -27.42 6.67 8.28
N ILE A 368 -26.73 7.60 8.94
CA ILE A 368 -25.70 8.44 8.34
C ILE A 368 -24.47 8.44 9.24
N VAL A 369 -23.29 8.31 8.63
CA VAL A 369 -22.00 8.28 9.31
C VAL A 369 -21.10 9.36 8.72
N PHE A 370 -20.39 10.06 9.60
CA PHE A 370 -19.42 11.09 9.25
C PHE A 370 -18.03 10.68 9.72
N SER A 371 -17.01 10.88 8.89
CA SER A 371 -15.61 10.92 9.34
C SER A 371 -15.26 12.36 9.69
N THR A 372 -14.58 12.56 10.83
CA THR A 372 -14.14 13.89 11.28
C THR A 372 -12.66 13.86 11.62
N SER A 373 -11.91 14.82 11.10
CA SER A 373 -10.45 14.88 11.25
C SER A 373 -10.02 16.18 11.93
N PHE A 374 -9.18 16.07 12.96
CA PHE A 374 -8.69 17.23 13.71
C PHE A 374 -7.26 17.66 13.34
N GLY A 375 -6.66 17.01 12.34
CA GLY A 375 -5.31 17.29 11.84
C GLY A 375 -4.30 16.19 12.19
N ARG A 376 -3.01 16.52 12.01
CA ARG A 376 -1.90 15.54 11.98
C ARG A 376 -1.64 14.82 13.31
N ASP A 377 -1.88 15.52 14.41
CA ASP A 377 -1.52 15.15 15.79
C ASP A 377 -2.74 14.78 16.64
N LYS A 378 -3.88 14.50 15.99
CA LYS A 378 -5.13 14.18 16.68
C LYS A 378 -5.83 13.03 15.97
N THR A 379 -6.26 12.05 16.76
CA THR A 379 -7.09 10.96 16.26
C THR A 379 -8.32 11.50 15.56
N SER A 380 -8.71 10.81 14.51
CA SER A 380 -9.96 11.11 13.81
C SER A 380 -11.09 10.29 14.41
N GLU A 381 -12.33 10.58 14.02
CA GLU A 381 -13.50 9.88 14.56
C GLU A 381 -14.48 9.51 13.45
N LEU A 382 -15.12 8.34 13.58
CA LEU A 382 -16.39 8.03 12.93
C LEU A 382 -17.54 8.31 13.88
N GLN A 383 -18.53 9.09 13.44
CA GLN A 383 -19.70 9.45 14.22
C GLN A 383 -20.97 9.00 13.48
N SER A 384 -21.78 8.16 14.13
CA SER A 384 -23.02 7.62 13.56
C SER A 384 -24.26 8.32 14.09
N TYR A 385 -25.28 8.48 13.23
CA TYR A 385 -26.53 9.18 13.52
C TYR A 385 -27.72 8.50 12.83
N ASN A 386 -28.93 8.71 13.35
CA ASN A 386 -30.12 8.46 12.55
C ASN A 386 -30.20 9.54 11.46
N LEU A 387 -30.42 9.12 10.21
CA LEU A 387 -30.53 10.02 9.06
C LEU A 387 -31.64 11.06 9.23
N ALA A 388 -32.79 10.65 9.79
CA ALA A 388 -33.93 11.54 10.02
C ALA A 388 -33.61 12.66 11.02
N ASP A 389 -32.76 12.40 12.02
CA ASP A 389 -32.38 13.40 13.04
C ASP A 389 -31.47 14.49 12.43
N ILE A 390 -30.67 14.14 11.43
CA ILE A 390 -29.81 15.09 10.70
C ILE A 390 -30.62 15.85 9.64
N THR A 391 -31.33 15.11 8.78
CA THR A 391 -32.05 15.68 7.62
C THR A 391 -33.35 16.39 8.00
N GLY A 392 -33.93 16.09 9.17
CA GLY A 392 -35.12 16.76 9.69
C GLY A 392 -34.90 18.23 10.06
N GLY A 393 -33.65 18.67 10.13
CA GLY A 393 -33.25 20.02 10.53
C GLY A 393 -33.32 20.25 12.04
N GLY A 394 -32.64 21.30 12.51
CA GLY A 394 -32.46 21.59 13.93
C GLY A 394 -30.99 21.61 14.32
N SER A 395 -30.71 21.67 15.62
CA SER A 395 -29.34 21.55 16.14
C SER A 395 -28.84 20.12 16.02
N LEU A 396 -27.56 19.96 15.70
CA LEU A 396 -26.91 18.66 15.64
C LEU A 396 -27.08 17.89 16.98
N PRO A 397 -27.65 16.67 16.97
CA PRO A 397 -27.76 15.84 18.16
C PRO A 397 -26.40 15.21 18.56
N ASP A 398 -26.36 14.55 19.71
CA ASP A 398 -25.23 13.69 20.06
C ASP A 398 -25.17 12.45 19.14
N PRO A 399 -23.97 11.95 18.78
CA PRO A 399 -23.83 10.74 17.98
C PRO A 399 -24.35 9.50 18.71
N LEU A 400 -24.89 8.54 17.96
CA LEU A 400 -25.28 7.22 18.48
C LEU A 400 -24.05 6.46 19.01
N ARG A 401 -22.97 6.49 18.24
CA ARG A 401 -21.65 5.97 18.58
C ARG A 401 -20.56 6.81 17.92
N THR A 402 -19.43 6.89 18.63
CA THR A 402 -18.17 7.43 18.14
C THR A 402 -17.13 6.33 18.19
N VAL A 403 -16.36 6.17 17.12
CA VAL A 403 -15.23 5.23 17.02
C VAL A 403 -13.98 5.99 16.63
N ASP A 404 -12.89 5.76 17.35
CA ASP A 404 -11.60 6.38 17.08
C ASP A 404 -10.94 5.75 15.83
N LEU A 405 -10.33 6.62 15.04
CA LEU A 405 -9.62 6.32 13.81
C LEU A 405 -8.18 6.86 13.85
N PRO A 406 -7.29 6.36 12.96
CA PRO A 406 -6.05 7.02 12.62
C PRO A 406 -6.19 8.53 12.38
N THR A 407 -5.10 9.28 12.52
CA THR A 407 -5.13 10.72 12.27
C THR A 407 -5.41 11.00 10.80
N MET A 408 -6.03 12.14 10.51
CA MET A 408 -6.34 12.60 9.15
C MET A 408 -7.24 11.65 8.34
N SER A 409 -8.37 11.22 8.91
CA SER A 409 -9.40 10.48 8.17
C SER A 409 -10.03 11.36 7.10
N GLU A 410 -10.20 10.80 5.91
CA GLU A 410 -10.79 11.48 4.76
C GLU A 410 -12.11 10.79 4.35
N GLY A 411 -12.31 10.53 3.06
CA GLY A 411 -13.49 9.88 2.53
C GLY A 411 -13.79 8.51 3.15
N LEU A 412 -15.08 8.16 3.21
CA LEU A 412 -15.56 6.89 3.73
C LEU A 412 -16.68 6.32 2.86
N VAL A 413 -16.82 4.99 2.83
CA VAL A 413 -17.87 4.33 2.07
C VAL A 413 -18.36 3.06 2.75
N MET A 414 -19.63 2.70 2.51
CA MET A 414 -20.27 1.53 3.11
C MET A 414 -20.07 0.28 2.24
N LEU A 415 -19.39 -0.73 2.78
CA LEU A 415 -19.30 -2.09 2.22
C LEU A 415 -20.25 -3.05 2.94
N PRO A 416 -20.58 -4.22 2.37
CA PRO A 416 -21.39 -5.23 3.06
C PRO A 416 -20.87 -5.61 4.45
N GLY A 417 -19.54 -5.62 4.65
CA GLY A 417 -18.88 -6.00 5.90
C GLY A 417 -18.66 -4.87 6.91
N GLY A 418 -18.93 -3.60 6.56
CA GLY A 418 -18.64 -2.45 7.42
C GLY A 418 -18.42 -1.16 6.65
N ILE A 419 -17.83 -0.17 7.29
CA ILE A 419 -17.49 1.13 6.69
C ILE A 419 -15.99 1.19 6.46
N VAL A 420 -15.58 1.43 5.22
CA VAL A 420 -14.18 1.68 4.87
C VAL A 420 -13.88 3.16 4.94
N THR A 421 -12.78 3.54 5.58
CA THR A 421 -12.30 4.92 5.67
C THR A 421 -10.86 5.02 5.16
N THR A 422 -10.57 6.04 4.35
CA THR A 422 -9.20 6.35 3.88
C THR A 422 -8.56 7.49 4.68
N TYR A 423 -7.25 7.69 4.52
CA TYR A 423 -6.45 8.66 5.28
C TYR A 423 -5.48 9.41 4.38
N GLU A 424 -5.29 10.71 4.62
CA GLU A 424 -4.20 11.46 3.99
C GLU A 424 -2.88 11.33 4.75
N SER A 425 -2.90 10.75 5.95
CA SER A 425 -1.78 10.76 6.88
C SER A 425 -0.54 10.00 6.41
N GLY A 426 -0.66 9.13 5.40
CA GLY A 426 0.45 8.43 4.76
C GLY A 426 1.08 9.14 3.55
N ALA A 427 0.59 10.32 3.16
CA ALA A 427 1.09 11.05 2.00
C ALA A 427 2.39 11.82 2.30
N SER A 428 3.21 12.09 1.27
CA SER A 428 4.55 12.71 1.43
C SER A 428 4.54 14.05 2.17
N PRO A 429 3.57 14.97 1.98
CA PRO A 429 3.51 16.21 2.76
C PRO A 429 3.42 15.99 4.28
N TYR A 430 3.08 14.77 4.71
CA TYR A 430 2.84 14.36 6.09
C TYR A 430 3.91 13.41 6.66
N ALA A 431 4.90 13.03 5.85
CA ALA A 431 5.95 12.08 6.21
C ALA A 431 6.91 12.57 7.31
N THR A 432 6.86 13.86 7.65
CA THR A 432 7.71 14.45 8.68
C THR A 432 6.90 15.16 9.78
N PRO A 433 7.43 15.21 11.02
CA PRO A 433 6.68 15.77 12.15
C PRO A 433 6.34 17.26 12.03
N ASN A 434 7.06 18.06 11.23
CA ASN A 434 6.81 19.50 11.05
C ASN A 434 6.60 20.26 12.38
N GLY A 435 7.35 19.90 13.43
CA GLY A 435 7.26 20.48 14.77
C GLY A 435 6.21 19.86 15.69
N LYS A 436 5.58 18.75 15.30
CA LYS A 436 4.73 17.88 16.13
C LYS A 436 5.56 16.82 16.85
N ASP A 437 5.00 16.24 17.90
CA ASP A 437 5.56 15.07 18.56
C ASP A 437 5.42 13.86 17.63
N PRO A 438 6.50 13.15 17.25
CA PRO A 438 6.41 11.92 16.47
C PRO A 438 5.46 10.89 17.10
N ASP A 439 5.37 10.84 18.43
CA ASP A 439 4.47 9.93 19.15
C ASP A 439 2.99 10.24 18.94
N ASP A 440 2.64 11.44 18.43
CA ASP A 440 1.26 11.83 18.10
C ASP A 440 0.92 11.60 16.61
N LEU A 441 1.91 11.25 15.78
CA LEU A 441 1.71 11.00 14.34
C LEU A 441 1.25 9.57 14.09
N TRP A 442 0.41 9.37 13.07
CA TRP A 442 -0.11 8.06 12.69
C TRP A 442 -0.18 7.95 11.17
N ALA A 443 0.88 7.42 10.55
CA ALA A 443 0.89 7.15 9.12
C ALA A 443 -0.15 6.06 8.77
N GLY A 444 -1.22 6.45 8.09
CA GLY A 444 -2.26 5.52 7.62
C GLY A 444 -1.82 4.86 6.31
N SER A 445 -1.23 3.67 6.39
CA SER A 445 -0.87 2.87 5.19
C SER A 445 -2.00 1.98 4.70
N PHE A 446 -3.00 1.74 5.54
CA PHE A 446 -4.17 0.93 5.23
C PHE A 446 -5.43 1.76 5.45
N MET A 447 -6.44 1.50 4.63
CA MET A 447 -7.80 1.92 4.95
C MET A 447 -8.26 1.18 6.21
N THR A 448 -9.19 1.75 6.96
CA THR A 448 -9.80 1.03 8.10
C THR A 448 -11.16 0.51 7.69
N LEU A 449 -11.44 -0.78 7.91
CA LEU A 449 -12.78 -1.34 7.84
C LEU A 449 -13.38 -1.38 9.26
N THR A 450 -14.29 -0.46 9.56
CA THR A 450 -15.04 -0.43 10.83
C THR A 450 -16.32 -1.26 10.70
N PRO A 451 -16.46 -2.36 11.46
CA PRO A 451 -17.68 -3.14 11.52
C PRO A 451 -18.90 -2.31 11.91
N TYR A 452 -20.05 -2.74 11.43
CA TYR A 452 -21.31 -2.04 11.68
C TYR A 452 -21.70 -2.04 13.16
N ASP A 453 -21.42 -3.12 13.89
CA ASP A 453 -21.78 -3.29 15.29
C ASP A 453 -20.98 -2.37 16.24
N GLU A 454 -19.73 -2.03 15.90
CA GLU A 454 -18.97 -0.99 16.62
C GLU A 454 -19.64 0.38 16.56
N LEU A 455 -20.31 0.66 15.44
CA LEU A 455 -21.12 1.86 15.25
C LEU A 455 -22.55 1.68 15.80
N GLY A 456 -22.86 0.54 16.43
CA GLY A 456 -24.18 0.22 16.97
C GLY A 456 -25.20 -0.24 15.92
N LEU A 457 -24.75 -0.73 14.78
CA LEU A 457 -25.54 -1.09 13.60
C LEU A 457 -25.51 -2.63 13.40
N ALA A 458 -26.65 -3.30 13.20
CA ALA A 458 -26.76 -4.77 13.37
C ALA A 458 -26.34 -5.65 12.16
N GLY A 459 -25.76 -6.84 12.43
CA GLY A 459 -25.61 -8.00 11.51
C GLY A 459 -25.15 -9.30 12.22
N GLN A 460 -25.71 -10.48 11.87
CA GLN A 460 -25.38 -11.81 12.45
C GLN A 460 -24.99 -12.82 11.35
N VAL A 461 -24.01 -13.71 11.62
CA VAL A 461 -23.63 -14.90 10.80
C VAL A 461 -23.31 -16.10 11.72
N ASP A 462 -23.56 -17.35 11.29
CA ASP A 462 -23.30 -18.63 12.01
C ASP A 462 -22.04 -19.40 11.50
N VAL A 463 -21.33 -20.19 12.34
CA VAL A 463 -20.11 -21.02 12.01
C VAL A 463 -20.41 -22.28 11.19
N VAL A 464 -19.44 -22.71 10.38
CA VAL A 464 -19.37 -24.08 9.82
C VAL A 464 -18.00 -24.74 10.07
N PRO A 465 -17.86 -25.79 10.91
CA PRO A 465 -16.56 -26.39 11.29
C PRO A 465 -15.68 -26.88 10.11
N ALA A 466 -16.29 -27.40 9.04
CA ALA A 466 -15.57 -27.86 7.85
C ALA A 466 -14.79 -26.72 7.15
N THR A 467 -15.19 -25.47 7.36
CA THR A 467 -14.50 -24.30 6.79
C THR A 467 -13.23 -23.93 7.56
N LEU A 468 -13.18 -24.19 8.87
CA LEU A 468 -12.00 -24.02 9.71
C LEU A 468 -10.90 -25.03 9.36
N GLN A 469 -11.27 -26.29 9.10
CA GLN A 469 -10.33 -27.34 8.68
C GLN A 469 -9.72 -27.04 7.30
N ALA A 470 -10.53 -26.54 6.35
CA ALA A 470 -10.03 -26.14 5.04
C ALA A 470 -9.04 -24.97 5.12
N ALA A 471 -9.34 -23.98 5.96
CA ALA A 471 -8.45 -22.85 6.19
C ALA A 471 -7.13 -23.24 6.86
N SER A 472 -7.17 -24.20 7.79
CA SER A 472 -5.97 -24.73 8.45
C SER A 472 -5.04 -25.41 7.46
N ALA A 473 -5.59 -26.17 6.51
CA ALA A 473 -4.80 -26.79 5.45
C ALA A 473 -4.05 -25.75 4.61
N TRP A 474 -4.69 -24.62 4.28
CA TRP A 474 -4.03 -23.54 3.54
C TRP A 474 -2.95 -22.82 4.35
N PHE A 475 -3.14 -22.60 5.66
CA PHE A 475 -2.05 -22.11 6.54
C PHE A 475 -0.88 -23.09 6.65
N ALA A 476 -1.15 -24.39 6.71
CA ALA A 476 -0.10 -25.40 6.72
C ALA A 476 0.65 -25.44 5.38
N ASP A 477 -0.04 -25.18 4.26
CA ASP A 477 0.59 -25.11 2.94
C ASP A 477 1.44 -23.83 2.79
N ALA A 478 0.95 -22.71 3.32
CA ALA A 478 1.68 -21.44 3.39
C ALA A 478 2.95 -21.56 4.26
N GLU A 479 2.85 -22.22 5.41
CA GLU A 479 3.97 -22.53 6.31
C GLU A 479 5.06 -23.28 5.56
N ARG A 480 4.71 -24.35 4.82
CA ARG A 480 5.68 -25.12 4.03
C ARG A 480 6.28 -24.30 2.88
N GLY A 481 5.55 -23.33 2.34
CA GLY A 481 6.06 -22.38 1.36
C GLY A 481 7.10 -21.44 1.96
N LEU A 482 6.79 -20.86 3.12
CA LEU A 482 7.67 -19.96 3.87
C LEU A 482 8.92 -20.68 4.39
N ASP A 483 8.80 -21.93 4.87
CA ASP A 483 9.93 -22.78 5.25
C ASP A 483 10.90 -23.01 4.08
N ARG A 484 10.37 -23.24 2.87
CA ARG A 484 11.21 -23.39 1.66
C ARG A 484 11.86 -22.08 1.26
N ALA A 485 11.16 -20.96 1.41
CA ALA A 485 11.70 -19.63 1.15
C ALA A 485 12.84 -19.30 2.13
N GLU A 486 12.59 -19.44 3.44
CA GLU A 486 13.57 -19.22 4.51
C GLU A 486 14.84 -20.03 4.25
N LYS A 487 14.73 -21.36 4.09
CA LYS A 487 15.89 -22.25 3.87
C LYS A 487 16.71 -21.90 2.63
N ARG A 488 16.09 -21.23 1.66
CA ARG A 488 16.79 -20.75 0.47
C ARG A 488 17.49 -19.42 0.75
N VAL A 489 16.76 -18.48 1.34
CA VAL A 489 17.26 -17.15 1.70
C VAL A 489 18.42 -17.25 2.69
N SER A 490 18.32 -18.07 3.74
CA SER A 490 19.40 -18.29 4.71
C SER A 490 20.64 -19.00 4.16
N ARG A 491 20.58 -19.49 2.91
CA ARG A 491 21.72 -20.06 2.18
C ARG A 491 22.22 -19.18 1.05
N LEU A 492 21.56 -18.05 0.78
CA LEU A 492 22.06 -17.07 -0.17
C LEU A 492 23.40 -16.56 0.36
N ASN A 493 24.40 -16.65 -0.49
CA ASN A 493 25.74 -16.16 -0.21
C ASN A 493 26.29 -15.65 -1.53
N LEU A 494 26.56 -14.36 -1.61
CA LEU A 494 27.21 -13.76 -2.77
C LEU A 494 28.72 -13.97 -2.64
N PRO A 495 29.34 -14.89 -3.40
CA PRO A 495 30.76 -15.15 -3.23
C PRO A 495 31.54 -13.90 -3.63
N PRO A 496 32.42 -13.34 -2.77
CA PRO A 496 33.17 -12.13 -3.13
C PRO A 496 33.98 -12.28 -4.42
N SER A 497 34.44 -13.51 -4.71
CA SER A 497 35.15 -13.82 -5.95
C SER A 497 34.31 -13.64 -7.21
N SER A 498 32.98 -13.68 -7.12
CA SER A 498 32.08 -13.50 -8.27
C SER A 498 32.05 -12.06 -8.80
N LEU A 499 32.43 -11.09 -7.98
CA LEU A 499 32.43 -9.66 -8.33
C LEU A 499 33.75 -9.19 -8.97
N GLY A 500 34.73 -10.08 -9.11
CA GLY A 500 36.10 -9.72 -9.49
C GLY A 500 36.80 -8.86 -8.43
N THR A 501 37.95 -8.29 -8.78
CA THR A 501 38.71 -7.42 -7.85
C THR A 501 38.42 -5.94 -8.12
N ALA A 502 37.51 -5.35 -7.34
CA ALA A 502 37.21 -3.92 -7.37
C ALA A 502 36.96 -3.36 -5.95
N PRO A 503 37.29 -2.08 -5.69
CA PRO A 503 36.79 -1.37 -4.50
C PRO A 503 35.28 -1.54 -4.34
N GLY A 504 34.79 -1.66 -3.09
CA GLY A 504 33.36 -1.84 -2.80
C GLY A 504 32.87 -3.29 -2.78
N THR A 505 33.59 -4.24 -3.40
CA THR A 505 33.21 -5.66 -3.46
C THR A 505 32.84 -6.25 -2.08
N GLY A 506 33.72 -6.11 -1.09
CA GLY A 506 33.47 -6.64 0.25
C GLY A 506 32.37 -5.91 1.00
N ALA A 507 32.14 -4.62 0.71
CA ALA A 507 31.07 -3.85 1.33
C ALA A 507 29.71 -4.30 0.79
N LEU A 508 29.56 -4.46 -0.52
CA LEU A 508 28.33 -4.98 -1.12
C LEU A 508 27.99 -6.38 -0.58
N VAL A 509 28.96 -7.29 -0.54
CA VAL A 509 28.74 -8.65 0.01
C VAL A 509 28.23 -8.59 1.44
N SER A 510 28.91 -7.82 2.31
CA SER A 510 28.48 -7.68 3.70
C SER A 510 27.08 -7.08 3.85
N THR A 511 26.72 -6.13 2.99
CA THR A 511 25.38 -5.52 2.99
C THR A 511 24.32 -6.51 2.51
N VAL A 512 24.58 -7.26 1.44
CA VAL A 512 23.70 -8.33 0.95
C VAL A 512 23.48 -9.38 2.04
N ASP A 513 24.56 -9.89 2.65
CA ASP A 513 24.48 -10.91 3.71
C ASP A 513 23.61 -10.42 4.88
N THR A 514 23.86 -9.20 5.37
CA THR A 514 23.08 -8.61 6.47
C THR A 514 21.60 -8.45 6.09
N TYR A 515 21.33 -7.95 4.89
CA TYR A 515 19.97 -7.69 4.43
C TYR A 515 19.16 -8.99 4.24
N VAL A 516 19.82 -10.01 3.70
CA VAL A 516 19.30 -11.37 3.52
C VAL A 516 19.06 -12.07 4.86
N ASP A 517 19.98 -11.99 5.81
CA ASP A 517 19.84 -12.61 7.14
C ASP A 517 18.65 -12.04 7.92
N THR A 518 18.48 -10.72 7.91
CA THR A 518 17.30 -10.07 8.49
C THR A 518 16.03 -10.53 7.81
N THR A 519 16.04 -10.61 6.47
CA THR A 519 14.88 -11.07 5.70
C THR A 519 14.55 -12.54 5.99
N ALA A 520 15.56 -13.41 6.14
CA ALA A 520 15.35 -14.81 6.53
C ALA A 520 14.69 -14.93 7.91
N THR A 521 15.12 -14.10 8.86
CA THR A 521 14.51 -14.04 10.21
C THR A 521 13.03 -13.69 10.14
N TRP A 522 12.66 -12.69 9.32
CA TRP A 522 11.25 -12.28 9.16
C TRP A 522 10.40 -13.35 8.45
N ILE A 523 10.98 -14.07 7.48
CA ILE A 523 10.31 -15.22 6.84
C ILE A 523 10.11 -16.35 7.87
N GLU A 524 11.08 -16.59 8.76
CA GLU A 524 10.95 -17.57 9.85
C GLU A 524 9.82 -17.20 10.82
N GLU A 525 9.72 -15.92 11.20
CA GLU A 525 8.63 -15.42 12.07
C GLU A 525 7.26 -15.56 11.40
N SER A 526 7.17 -15.23 10.10
CA SER A 526 5.96 -15.46 9.29
C SER A 526 5.60 -16.95 9.24
N ARG A 527 6.59 -17.84 9.06
CA ARG A 527 6.37 -19.29 9.06
C ARG A 527 5.79 -19.78 10.40
N LEU A 528 6.39 -19.36 11.52
CA LEU A 528 5.94 -19.71 12.87
C LEU A 528 4.52 -19.20 13.16
N SER A 529 4.19 -18.00 12.70
CA SER A 529 2.85 -17.43 12.81
C SER A 529 1.82 -18.24 12.00
N SER A 530 2.18 -18.66 10.79
CA SER A 530 1.37 -19.54 9.92
C SER A 530 1.08 -20.89 10.60
N ASP A 531 2.09 -21.54 11.16
CA ASP A 531 1.96 -22.82 11.90
C ASP A 531 1.05 -22.70 13.13
N THR A 532 1.28 -21.65 13.92
CA THR A 532 0.49 -21.37 15.13
C THR A 532 -0.98 -21.14 14.78
N THR A 533 -1.25 -20.45 13.67
CA THR A 533 -2.60 -20.17 13.17
C THR A 533 -3.28 -21.44 12.65
N ALA A 534 -2.58 -22.27 11.88
CA ALA A 534 -3.09 -23.57 11.43
C ALA A 534 -3.49 -24.47 12.61
N SER A 535 -2.63 -24.55 13.62
CA SER A 535 -2.85 -25.38 14.82
C SER A 535 -4.03 -24.87 15.65
N GLY A 536 -4.18 -23.54 15.79
CA GLY A 536 -5.31 -22.92 16.48
C GLY A 536 -6.65 -23.21 15.81
N LEU A 537 -6.70 -23.19 14.47
CA LEU A 537 -7.91 -23.53 13.71
C LEU A 537 -8.37 -24.98 13.90
N ILE A 538 -7.42 -25.93 13.94
CA ILE A 538 -7.75 -27.35 14.19
C ILE A 538 -8.31 -27.52 15.60
N ALA A 539 -7.72 -26.86 16.60
CA ALA A 539 -8.22 -26.90 17.96
C ALA A 539 -9.65 -26.35 18.04
N ALA A 540 -9.92 -25.20 17.42
CA ALA A 540 -11.24 -24.60 17.37
C ALA A 540 -12.28 -25.52 16.67
N ALA A 541 -11.93 -26.08 15.51
CA ALA A 541 -12.83 -27.00 14.79
C ALA A 541 -13.22 -28.22 15.64
N ASN A 542 -12.26 -28.82 16.34
CA ASN A 542 -12.52 -29.95 17.23
C ASN A 542 -13.41 -29.56 18.42
N ASP A 543 -13.22 -28.37 19.00
CA ASP A 543 -14.02 -27.88 20.12
C ASP A 543 -15.50 -27.64 19.70
N TYR A 544 -15.75 -27.15 18.48
CA TYR A 544 -17.11 -27.01 17.94
C TYR A 544 -17.77 -28.38 17.69
N GLU A 545 -17.06 -29.34 17.11
CA GLU A 545 -17.57 -30.71 16.91
C GLU A 545 -17.88 -31.41 18.25
N ASP A 546 -17.05 -31.19 19.28
CA ASP A 546 -17.26 -31.70 20.63
C ASP A 546 -18.46 -31.02 21.33
N ALA A 547 -18.67 -29.71 21.10
CA ALA A 547 -19.82 -28.98 21.64
C ALA A 547 -21.14 -29.45 21.00
N ASP A 548 -21.18 -29.62 19.68
CA ASP A 548 -22.34 -30.13 18.94
C ASP A 548 -22.69 -31.57 19.33
N SER A 549 -21.69 -32.43 19.49
CA SER A 549 -21.94 -33.81 19.94
C SER A 549 -22.53 -33.90 21.36
N ARG A 550 -22.19 -32.94 22.24
CA ARG A 550 -22.74 -32.84 23.60
C ARG A 550 -24.13 -32.23 23.63
N SER A 551 -24.42 -31.24 22.78
CA SER A 551 -25.74 -30.61 22.68
C SER A 551 -26.78 -31.59 22.10
N ASP A 552 -26.42 -32.34 21.05
CA ASP A 552 -27.24 -33.43 20.49
C ASP A 552 -27.47 -34.54 21.51
N GLY A 553 -26.47 -34.86 22.34
CA GLY A 553 -26.62 -35.80 23.46
C GLY A 553 -27.62 -35.32 24.52
N LEU A 554 -27.65 -34.02 24.82
CA LEU A 554 -28.56 -33.41 25.78
C LEU A 554 -29.99 -33.29 25.23
N PHE A 555 -30.15 -32.91 23.96
CA PHE A 555 -31.46 -32.86 23.29
C PHE A 555 -32.05 -34.26 23.09
N GLY A 556 -31.22 -35.24 22.74
CA GLY A 556 -31.61 -36.66 22.71
C GLY A 556 -31.98 -37.22 24.09
N PHE A 557 -31.34 -36.73 25.16
CA PHE A 557 -31.71 -37.05 26.54
C PHE A 557 -33.05 -36.40 26.94
N LEU A 558 -33.26 -35.13 26.61
CA LEU A 558 -34.50 -34.39 26.94
C LEU A 558 -35.72 -34.90 26.14
N GLN A 559 -35.56 -35.30 24.87
CA GLN A 559 -36.64 -35.91 24.09
C GLN A 559 -37.14 -37.23 24.69
N ARG A 560 -36.29 -37.98 25.41
CA ARG A 560 -36.69 -39.21 26.12
C ARG A 560 -37.49 -38.95 27.40
N PHE A 561 -37.59 -37.71 27.87
CA PHE A 561 -38.42 -37.31 29.02
C PHE A 561 -39.75 -36.65 28.62
N VAL A 562 -39.92 -36.33 27.33
CA VAL A 562 -41.12 -35.68 26.78
C VAL A 562 -41.90 -36.60 25.83
N SER A 563 -41.44 -37.84 25.64
CA SER A 563 -42.17 -38.96 25.01
C SER A 563 -42.52 -40.01 26.06
#